data_AF-H1Q4W1-F1
#
_entry.id   AF-H1Q4W1-F1
#
_cell.length_a   1.000
_cell.length_b   1.000
_cell.length_c   1.000
_cell.angle_alpha   90.00
_cell.angle_beta   90.00
_cell.angle_gamma   90.00
#
_symmetry.space_group_name_H-M   'P 1'
#
loop_
_entity.id
_entity.type
_entity.pdbx_description
1 polymer ?
#
loop_
_entity_poly.entity_id
_entity_poly.type
_entity_poly.pdbx_seq_one_letter_code
_entity_poly.pdbx_strand_id
1 'polypeptide(L)'
;GYDSMENKETLKRMKLKSRIMHKRTRGHEITKRQQRINVAISKTRYKVERTFGSMHRWFGAGIARYVGLSKTHAQHIMESIAYNLYRTPGIIVSNSIR
;
A
#
# COMPACT_ATOMS: atom_id res chain seq x y z
N GLY A 1 -1.75 6.24 -2.85
CA GLY A 1 -1.59 7.68 -3.10
C GLY A 1 -2.85 8.42 -2.71
N TYR A 2 -2.73 9.70 -2.38
CA TYR A 2 -3.87 10.57 -2.06
C TYR A 2 -4.56 11.05 -3.34
N ASP A 3 -5.88 11.23 -3.30
CA ASP A 3 -6.66 11.76 -4.42
C ASP A 3 -6.44 13.27 -4.57
N SER A 4 -5.43 13.67 -5.35
CA SER A 4 -5.14 15.07 -5.69
C SER A 4 -5.04 15.27 -7.19
N MET A 5 -5.27 16.51 -7.64
CA MET A 5 -5.07 16.88 -9.05
C MET A 5 -3.61 16.69 -9.47
N GLU A 6 -2.67 17.13 -8.64
CA GLU A 6 -1.23 16.96 -8.86
C GLU A 6 -0.83 15.49 -9.09
N ASN A 7 -1.34 14.57 -8.27
CA ASN A 7 -1.05 13.14 -8.44
C ASN A 7 -1.64 12.61 -9.75
N LYS A 8 -2.85 13.05 -10.12
CA LYS A 8 -3.49 12.65 -11.38
C LYS A 8 -2.73 13.17 -12.60
N GLU A 9 -2.29 14.42 -12.56
CA GLU A 9 -1.48 15.02 -13.62
C GLU A 9 -0.13 14.33 -13.76
N THR A 10 0.53 14.03 -12.64
CA THR A 10 1.78 13.29 -12.63
C THR A 10 1.62 11.92 -13.29
N LEU A 11 0.57 11.18 -12.91
CA LEU A 11 0.26 9.88 -13.52
C LEU A 11 -0.05 10.02 -15.02
N LYS A 12 -0.76 11.09 -15.43
CA LYS A 12 -1.04 11.38 -16.84
C LYS A 12 0.24 11.66 -17.63
N ARG A 13 1.17 12.48 -17.08
CA ARG A 13 2.50 12.75 -17.69
C ARG A 13 3.29 11.46 -17.87
N MET A 14 3.20 10.54 -16.90
CA MET A 14 3.83 9.21 -16.96
C MET A 14 3.08 8.20 -17.85
N LYS A 15 1.98 8.60 -18.52
CA LYS A 15 1.10 7.71 -19.31
C LYS A 15 0.52 6.53 -18.51
N LEU A 16 0.35 6.70 -17.19
CA LEU A 16 -0.20 5.70 -16.29
C LEU A 16 -1.69 5.95 -16.02
N LYS A 17 -2.47 4.86 -15.96
CA LYS A 17 -3.87 4.94 -15.51
C LYS A 17 -3.91 5.22 -14.02
N SER A 18 -4.71 6.22 -13.62
CA SER A 18 -4.93 6.48 -12.19
C SER A 18 -5.63 5.31 -11.52
N ARG A 19 -4.93 4.67 -10.59
CA ARG A 19 -5.47 3.67 -9.66
C ARG A 19 -5.55 4.22 -8.24
N ILE A 20 -5.67 5.54 -8.12
CA ILE A 20 -5.93 6.23 -6.86
C ILE A 20 -7.43 6.21 -6.62
N MET A 21 -7.84 5.81 -5.42
CA MET A 21 -9.26 5.83 -5.05
C MET A 21 -9.78 7.25 -4.98
N HIS A 22 -10.97 7.46 -5.52
CA HIS A 22 -11.68 8.72 -5.42
C HIS A 22 -12.07 9.02 -3.97
N LYS A 23 -11.77 10.23 -3.51
CA LYS A 23 -12.15 10.72 -2.19
C LYS A 23 -13.33 11.69 -2.31
N ARG A 24 -14.24 11.63 -1.34
CA ARG A 24 -15.33 12.61 -1.21
C ARG A 24 -14.74 13.97 -0.82
N THR A 25 -15.23 15.03 -1.44
CA THR A 25 -14.85 16.41 -1.09
C THR A 25 -16.04 17.12 -0.43
N ARG A 26 -15.79 18.25 0.25
CA ARG A 26 -16.86 19.00 0.91
C ARG A 26 -17.91 19.42 -0.12
N GLY A 27 -19.17 19.12 0.18
CA GLY A 27 -20.31 19.43 -0.69
C GLY A 27 -20.47 18.53 -1.93
N HIS A 28 -19.60 17.54 -2.15
CA HIS A 28 -19.66 16.70 -3.36
C HIS A 28 -19.59 15.22 -3.00
N GLU A 29 -20.63 14.47 -3.38
CA GLU A 29 -20.64 13.01 -3.22
C GLU A 29 -19.79 12.29 -4.26
N ILE A 30 -19.35 11.08 -3.93
CA ILE A 30 -18.73 10.19 -4.91
C ILE A 30 -19.83 9.63 -5.81
N THR A 31 -19.66 9.78 -7.12
CA THR A 31 -20.62 9.24 -8.11
C THR A 31 -20.64 7.71 -8.08
N LYS A 32 -21.76 7.10 -8.49
CA LYS A 32 -21.88 5.62 -8.62
C LYS A 32 -20.76 5.00 -9.46
N ARG A 33 -20.32 5.70 -10.52
CA ARG A 33 -19.20 5.26 -11.37
C ARG A 33 -17.88 5.24 -10.60
N GLN A 34 -17.57 6.31 -9.88
CA GLN A 34 -16.36 6.39 -9.04
C GLN A 34 -16.37 5.34 -7.93
N GLN A 35 -17.54 5.04 -7.34
CA GLN A 35 -17.67 3.98 -6.35
C GLN A 35 -17.33 2.61 -6.93
N ARG A 36 -17.83 2.27 -8.12
CA ARG A 36 -17.46 1.01 -8.81
C ARG A 36 -15.96 0.93 -9.10
N ILE A 37 -15.35 2.05 -9.49
CA ILE A 37 -13.88 2.14 -9.69
C ILE A 37 -13.15 1.90 -8.36
N ASN A 38 -13.58 2.53 -7.27
CA ASN A 38 -12.99 2.31 -5.95
C ASN A 38 -13.06 0.84 -5.53
N VAL A 39 -14.21 0.16 -5.74
CA VAL A 39 -14.35 -1.28 -5.46
C VAL A 39 -13.33 -2.10 -6.25
N ALA A 40 -13.13 -1.81 -7.53
CA ALA A 40 -12.12 -2.51 -8.34
C ALA A 40 -10.70 -2.26 -7.82
N ILE A 41 -10.37 -1.03 -7.44
CA ILE A 41 -9.07 -0.68 -6.85
C ILE A 41 -8.86 -1.38 -5.50
N SER A 42 -9.89 -1.47 -4.65
CA SER A 42 -9.84 -2.11 -3.32
C SER A 42 -9.33 -3.54 -3.39
N LYS A 43 -9.73 -4.31 -4.41
CA LYS A 43 -9.30 -5.71 -4.60
C LYS A 43 -7.78 -5.87 -4.66
N THR A 44 -7.09 -4.87 -5.21
CA THR A 44 -5.62 -4.87 -5.29
C THR A 44 -5.01 -4.19 -4.08
N ARG A 45 -5.57 -3.03 -3.67
CA ARG A 45 -5.06 -2.21 -2.57
C ARG A 45 -4.97 -2.97 -1.25
N TYR A 46 -5.95 -3.83 -0.97
CA TYR A 46 -5.98 -4.66 0.23
C TYR A 46 -4.71 -5.53 0.39
N LYS A 47 -4.13 -6.04 -0.70
CA LYS A 47 -2.91 -6.84 -0.64
C LYS A 47 -1.72 -6.04 -0.12
N VAL A 48 -1.62 -4.78 -0.57
CA VAL A 48 -0.56 -3.85 -0.17
C VAL A 48 -0.76 -3.41 1.27
N GLU A 49 -1.98 -3.01 1.64
CA GLU A 49 -2.29 -2.56 3.00
C GLU A 49 -2.12 -3.67 4.04
N ARG A 50 -2.50 -4.91 3.70
CA ARG A 50 -2.25 -6.09 4.55
C ARG A 50 -0.75 -6.25 4.85
N THR A 51 0.11 -6.07 3.86
CA THR A 51 1.57 -6.19 4.05
C THR A 51 2.09 -5.13 5.01
N PHE A 52 1.75 -3.84 4.82
CA PHE A 52 2.17 -2.80 5.75
C PHE A 52 1.54 -2.96 7.14
N GLY A 53 0.28 -3.39 7.24
CA GLY A 53 -0.36 -3.68 8.52
C GLY A 53 0.31 -4.81 9.28
N SER A 54 0.73 -5.87 8.59
CA SER A 54 1.55 -6.93 9.18
C SER A 54 2.92 -6.44 9.61
N MET A 55 3.60 -5.62 8.80
CA MET A 55 4.89 -5.04 9.19
C MET A 55 4.77 -4.17 10.44
N HIS A 56 3.72 -3.35 10.53
CA HIS A 56 3.42 -2.55 11.71
C HIS A 56 3.17 -3.43 12.93
N ARG A 57 2.32 -4.47 12.79
CA ARG A 57 1.94 -5.36 13.90
C ARG A 57 3.06 -6.26 14.39
N TRP A 58 3.87 -6.83 13.50
CA TRP A 58 4.86 -7.85 13.85
C TRP A 58 6.24 -7.27 14.15
N PHE A 59 6.60 -6.17 13.48
CA PHE A 59 7.96 -5.61 13.55
C PHE A 59 7.99 -4.15 14.01
N GLY A 60 6.85 -3.56 14.39
CA GLY A 60 6.78 -2.17 14.85
C GLY A 60 7.21 -1.16 13.77
N ALA A 61 6.94 -1.48 12.50
CA ALA A 61 7.21 -0.58 11.38
C ALA A 61 6.35 0.70 11.45
N GLY A 62 6.79 1.78 10.80
CA GLY A 62 6.05 3.06 10.80
C GLY A 62 6.46 4.04 11.91
N ILE A 63 7.41 3.66 12.77
CA ILE A 63 8.07 4.54 13.72
C ILE A 63 9.54 4.69 13.31
N ALA A 64 10.02 5.92 13.18
CA ALA A 64 11.44 6.18 12.95
C ALA A 64 12.20 6.03 14.27
N ARG A 65 12.91 4.90 14.45
CA ARG A 65 13.68 4.64 15.68
C ARG A 65 15.06 5.28 15.66
N TYR A 66 15.57 5.58 14.47
CA TYR A 66 16.90 6.12 14.27
C TYR A 66 16.83 7.53 13.69
N VAL A 67 17.76 8.38 14.11
CA VAL A 67 17.91 9.73 13.54
C VAL A 67 18.58 9.65 12.17
N GLY A 68 17.96 10.28 11.18
CA GLY A 68 18.47 10.40 9.81
C GLY A 68 17.80 9.46 8.82
N LEU A 69 17.70 9.94 7.57
CA LEU A 69 17.02 9.22 6.48
C LEU A 69 17.70 7.89 6.13
N SER A 70 19.03 7.84 6.10
CA SER A 70 19.77 6.62 5.76
C SER A 70 19.51 5.48 6.75
N LYS A 71 19.56 5.77 8.06
CA LYS A 71 19.29 4.79 9.11
C LYS A 71 17.81 4.37 9.15
N THR A 72 16.90 5.32 8.95
CA THR A 72 15.46 5.02 8.86
C THR A 72 15.13 4.18 7.64
N HIS A 73 15.78 4.44 6.50
CA HIS A 73 15.65 3.62 5.30
C HIS A 73 16.17 2.20 5.56
N ALA A 74 17.36 2.06 6.15
CA ALA A 74 17.90 0.76 6.52
C ALA A 74 16.97 -0.02 7.46
N GLN A 75 16.38 0.65 8.46
CA GLN A 75 15.36 0.06 9.34
C GLN A 75 14.19 -0.51 8.51
N HIS A 76 13.64 0.28 7.59
CA HIS A 76 12.49 -0.16 6.78
C HIS A 76 12.84 -1.33 5.84
N ILE A 77 14.05 -1.36 5.28
CA ILE A 77 14.54 -2.48 4.46
C ILE A 77 14.65 -3.75 5.30
N MET A 78 15.22 -3.66 6.51
CA MET A 78 15.32 -4.81 7.42
C MET A 78 13.93 -5.35 7.82
N GLU A 79 12.97 -4.47 8.13
CA GLU A 79 11.58 -4.86 8.39
C GLU A 79 10.93 -5.56 7.19
N SER A 80 11.25 -5.11 5.98
CA SER A 80 10.76 -5.71 4.75
C SER A 80 11.31 -7.12 4.52
N ILE A 81 12.61 -7.32 4.80
CA ILE A 81 13.25 -8.64 4.76
C ILE A 81 12.64 -9.56 5.81
N ALA A 82 12.51 -9.09 7.06
CA ALA A 82 11.92 -9.85 8.16
C ALA A 82 10.48 -10.29 7.84
N TYR A 83 9.67 -9.42 7.25
CA TYR A 83 8.33 -9.77 6.78
C TYR A 83 8.33 -10.91 5.76
N ASN A 84 9.22 -10.84 4.76
CA ASN A 84 9.32 -11.88 3.75
C ASN A 84 9.75 -13.22 4.36
N LEU A 85 10.73 -13.21 5.26
CA LEU A 85 11.19 -14.41 5.96
C LEU A 85 10.09 -15.03 6.83
N TYR A 86 9.34 -14.21 7.57
CA TYR A 86 8.25 -14.69 8.42
C TYR A 86 7.08 -15.27 7.61
N ARG A 87 6.79 -14.70 6.44
CA ARG A 87 5.67 -15.12 5.58
C ARG A 87 5.97 -16.36 4.74
N THR A 88 7.24 -16.54 4.36
CA THR A 88 7.67 -17.58 3.41
C THR A 88 7.27 -19.01 3.81
N PRO A 89 7.46 -19.47 5.07
CA PRO A 89 7.08 -20.83 5.46
C PRO A 89 5.61 -21.14 5.19
N GLY A 90 4.70 -20.21 5.52
CA GLY A 90 3.27 -20.40 5.26
C GLY A 90 2.92 -20.46 3.78
N ILE A 91 3.65 -19.73 2.93
CA ILE A 91 3.50 -19.80 1.47
C ILE A 91 3.98 -21.16 0.94
N ILE A 92 5.14 -21.63 1.41
CA ILE A 92 5.69 -22.94 1.02
C ILE A 92 4.70 -24.04 1.38
N VAL A 93 4.25 -24.10 2.64
CA VAL A 93 3.30 -25.12 3.11
C VAL A 93 1.98 -25.06 2.32
N SER A 94 1.42 -23.86 2.10
CA SER A 94 0.19 -23.71 1.33
C SER A 94 0.33 -24.16 -0.13
N ASN A 95 1.52 -24.06 -0.72
CA ASN A 95 1.76 -24.50 -2.09
C ASN A 95 2.07 -26.00 -2.15
N SER A 96 2.65 -26.59 -1.11
CA SER A 96 2.94 -28.04 -1.05
C SER A 96 1.70 -28.90 -0.81
N ILE A 97 0.64 -28.34 -0.23
CA ILE A 97 -0.64 -29.01 0.00
C ILE A 97 -1.54 -28.96 -1.25
N ARG A 98 -1.16 -28.15 -2.24
CA ARG A 98 -1.91 -27.95 -3.49
C ARG A 98 -1.43 -28.90 -4.58
#